data_AF-A0A944YIX2-F1
#
_entry.id   AF-A0A944YIX2-F1
#
_cell.length_a   1.000
_cell.length_b   1.000
_cell.length_c   1.000
_cell.angle_alpha   90.00
_cell.angle_beta   90.00
_cell.angle_gamma   90.00
#
_symmetry.space_group_name_H-M   'P 1'
#
loop_
_entity.id
_entity.type
_entity.pdbx_description
1 polymer ?
#
loop_
_entity_poly.entity_id
_entity_poly.type
_entity_poly.pdbx_seq_one_letter_code
_entity_poly.pdbx_strand_id
1 'polypeptide(L)' 'KATLQLDSKDIEASKTISALKVQVGKAGKYIGQQAVQLHGGMGVSNEMSIGHYLKRFTVIDSMFGNTQHHINKYSSL' A
#
# COMPACT_ATOMS: atom_id res chain seq x y z
N LYS A 1 -1.19 -2.51 15.20
CA LYS A 1 -0.11 -1.70 15.84
C LYS A 1 -0.31 -0.21 15.62
N ALA A 2 -0.22 0.31 14.39
CA ALA A 2 -0.36 1.76 14.13
C ALA A 2 -1.63 2.38 14.73
N THR A 3 -2.80 1.75 14.55
CA THR A 3 -4.07 2.20 15.14
C THR A 3 -4.02 2.24 16.66
N LEU A 4 -3.50 1.19 17.30
CA LEU A 4 -3.40 1.12 18.75
C LEU A 4 -2.51 2.24 19.32
N GLN A 5 -1.38 2.54 18.66
CA GLN A 5 -0.49 3.62 19.06
C GLN A 5 -1.11 5.01 18.83
N LEU A 6 -1.91 5.16 17.78
CA LEU A 6 -2.67 6.38 17.55
C LEU A 6 -3.71 6.61 18.65
N ASP A 7 -4.47 5.57 19.01
CA ASP A 7 -5.50 5.63 20.05
C ASP A 7 -4.91 5.93 21.43
N SER A 8 -3.74 5.37 21.73
CA SER A 8 -3.01 5.62 22.98
C SER A 8 -2.24 6.95 23.00
N LYS A 9 -2.30 7.75 21.93
CA LYS A 9 -1.53 9.01 21.76
C LYS A 9 -0.02 8.82 21.96
N ASP A 10 0.51 7.68 21.50
CA ASP A 10 1.94 7.40 21.53
C ASP A 10 2.68 8.40 20.62
N ILE A 11 3.82 8.91 21.08
CA ILE A 11 4.72 9.80 20.32
C ILE A 11 5.19 9.13 19.01
N GLU A 12 5.33 7.80 19.01
CA GLU A 12 5.79 7.02 17.85
C GLU A 12 4.66 6.70 16.85
N ALA A 13 3.41 7.13 17.12
CA ALA A 13 2.27 6.83 16.26
C ALA A 13 2.48 7.35 14.83
N SER A 14 2.99 8.58 14.68
CA SER A 14 3.21 9.20 13.36
C SER A 14 4.26 8.45 12.51
N LYS A 15 5.35 8.01 13.14
CA LYS A 15 6.37 7.15 12.50
C LYS A 15 5.77 5.81 12.10
N THR A 16 5.02 5.18 13.00
CA THR A 16 4.44 3.86 12.72
C THR A 16 3.37 3.92 11.62
N ILE A 17 2.57 4.99 11.55
CA ILE A 17 1.62 5.20 10.46
C ILE A 17 2.35 5.38 9.12
N SER A 18 3.44 6.16 9.11
CA SER A 18 4.23 6.35 7.88
C SER A 18 4.86 5.02 7.42
N ALA A 19 5.44 4.25 8.33
CA ALA A 19 5.97 2.91 8.04
C ALA A 19 4.89 1.94 7.53
N LEU A 20 3.69 1.97 8.13
CA LEU A 20 2.55 1.18 7.66
C LEU A 20 2.17 1.55 6.23
N LYS A 21 2.14 2.84 5.89
CA LYS A 21 1.79 3.27 4.52
C LYS A 21 2.83 2.82 3.49
N VAL A 22 4.12 2.84 3.83
CA VAL A 22 5.20 2.26 3.01
C VAL A 22 4.96 0.77 2.77
N GLN A 23 4.59 0.02 3.81
CA GLN A 23 4.32 -1.41 3.69
C GLN A 23 3.10 -1.69 2.80
N VAL A 24 2.00 -0.94 2.98
CA VAL A 24 0.78 -1.08 2.16
C VAL A 24 1.08 -0.84 0.69
N GLY A 25 1.81 0.23 0.35
CA GLY A 25 2.17 0.55 -1.04
C GLY A 25 3.03 -0.54 -1.70
N LYS A 26 4.09 -0.98 -1.02
CA LYS A 26 4.97 -2.05 -1.51
C LYS A 26 4.24 -3.39 -1.67
N ALA A 27 3.51 -3.82 -0.64
CA ALA A 27 2.84 -5.11 -0.64
C ALA A 27 1.68 -5.14 -1.64
N GLY A 28 0.84 -4.10 -1.68
CA GLY A 28 -0.30 -4.03 -2.60
C GLY A 28 0.12 -4.10 -4.06
N LYS A 29 1.17 -3.35 -4.43
CA LYS A 29 1.73 -3.41 -5.78
C LYS A 29 2.29 -4.80 -6.11
N TYR A 30 3.10 -5.37 -5.21
CA TYR A 30 3.70 -6.69 -5.42
C TYR A 30 2.63 -7.78 -5.59
N ILE A 31 1.69 -7.86 -4.65
CA ILE A 31 0.62 -8.87 -4.66
C ILE A 31 -0.24 -8.72 -5.92
N GLY A 32 -0.65 -7.49 -6.26
CA GLY A 32 -1.45 -7.24 -7.46
C GLY A 32 -0.74 -7.67 -8.74
N GLN A 33 0.56 -7.39 -8.87
CA GLN A 33 1.36 -7.79 -10.03
C GLN A 33 1.53 -9.30 -10.12
N GLN A 34 1.84 -9.97 -8.99
CA GLN A 34 1.97 -11.43 -8.96
C GLN A 34 0.65 -12.12 -9.27
N ALA A 35 -0.47 -11.59 -8.75
CA ALA A 35 -1.78 -12.16 -9.02
C ALA A 35 -2.16 -12.03 -10.50
N VAL A 36 -1.91 -10.90 -11.15
CA VAL A 36 -2.09 -10.78 -12.62
C VAL A 36 -1.18 -11.77 -13.36
N GLN A 37 0.10 -11.87 -12.97
CA GLN A 37 1.07 -12.76 -13.62
C GLN A 37 0.67 -14.24 -13.55
N LEU A 38 0.18 -14.72 -12.39
CA LEU A 38 -0.26 -16.10 -12.21
C LEU A 38 -1.43 -16.49 -13.13
N HIS A 39 -2.23 -15.51 -13.55
CA HIS A 39 -3.39 -15.73 -14.43
C HIS A 39 -3.06 -15.49 -15.92
N GLY A 40 -1.84 -15.06 -16.25
CA GLY A 40 -1.40 -14.81 -17.63
C GLY A 40 -2.33 -13.85 -18.39
N GLY A 41 -2.72 -14.23 -19.61
CA GLY A 41 -3.60 -13.41 -20.46
C GLY A 41 -4.97 -13.11 -19.85
N MET A 42 -5.52 -14.01 -19.04
CA MET A 42 -6.79 -13.78 -18.33
C MET A 42 -6.64 -12.76 -17.21
N GLY A 43 -5.44 -12.66 -16.61
CA GLY A 43 -5.16 -11.70 -15.55
C GLY A 43 -5.16 -10.25 -16.01
N VAL A 44 -4.93 -10.02 -17.30
CA VAL A 44 -4.93 -8.69 -17.93
C VAL A 44 -6.27 -8.36 -18.61
N SER A 45 -7.17 -9.33 -18.77
CA SER A 45 -8.49 -9.14 -19.35
C SER A 45 -9.48 -8.55 -18.33
N ASN A 46 -10.67 -8.15 -18.80
CA ASN A 46 -11.76 -7.68 -17.94
C ASN A 46 -12.69 -8.81 -17.47
N GLU A 47 -12.36 -10.07 -17.77
CA GLU A 47 -13.18 -11.24 -17.43
C GLU A 47 -13.06 -11.59 -15.93
N MET A 48 -11.97 -11.14 -15.30
CA MET A 48 -11.69 -11.36 -13.89
C MET A 48 -11.47 -10.02 -13.18
N SER A 49 -11.86 -9.93 -11.91
CA SER A 49 -11.67 -8.71 -11.11
C SER A 49 -10.20 -8.44 -10.73
N ILE A 50 -9.25 -9.32 -11.09
CA ILE A 50 -7.86 -9.20 -10.64
C ILE A 50 -7.16 -7.95 -11.17
N GLY A 51 -7.39 -7.59 -12.44
CA GLY A 51 -6.89 -6.34 -13.02
C GLY A 51 -7.49 -5.10 -12.33
N HIS A 52 -8.73 -5.16 -11.85
CA HIS A 52 -9.35 -4.09 -11.07
C HIS A 52 -8.70 -3.93 -9.69
N TYR A 53 -8.35 -5.03 -9.02
CA TYR A 53 -7.65 -4.97 -7.74
C TYR A 53 -6.25 -4.37 -7.87
N LEU A 54 -5.50 -4.69 -8.93
CA LEU A 54 -4.22 -4.03 -9.20
C LEU A 54 -4.38 -2.51 -9.37
N LYS A 55 -5.36 -2.06 -10.17
CA LYS A 55 -5.68 -0.63 -10.32
C LYS A 55 -6.04 0.01 -8.98
N ARG A 56 -6.84 -0.67 -8.15
CA ARG A 56 -7.21 -0.19 -6.82
C ARG A 56 -6.01 -0.07 -5.90
N PHE A 57 -5.07 -1.03 -5.92
CA PHE A 57 -3.83 -0.92 -5.15
C PHE A 57 -2.97 0.27 -5.61
N THR A 58 -2.90 0.54 -6.92
CA THR A 58 -2.21 1.73 -7.44
C THR A 58 -2.81 3.03 -6.89
N VAL A 59 -4.15 3.13 -6.84
CA VAL A 59 -4.83 4.29 -6.26
C VAL A 59 -4.61 4.37 -4.74
N ILE A 60 -4.66 3.26 -4.02
CA ILE A 60 -4.38 3.24 -2.56
C ILE A 60 -2.93 3.68 -2.27
N ASP A 61 -1.95 3.28 -3.08
CA ASP A 61 -0.58 3.76 -2.92
C ASP A 61 -0.50 5.27 -3.15
N SER A 62 -1.10 5.81 -4.20
CA SER A 62 -1.03 7.26 -4.49
C SER A 62 -1.77 8.15 -3.49
N MET A 63 -2.87 7.66 -2.89
CA MET A 63 -3.64 8.40 -1.91
C MET A 63 -2.86 8.66 -0.61
N PHE A 64 -3.03 9.86 -0.05
CA PHE A 64 -2.44 10.31 1.22
C PHE A 64 -0.91 10.23 1.26
N GLY A 65 -0.26 10.35 0.10
CA GLY A 65 1.18 10.18 -0.06
C GLY A 65 1.55 8.74 -0.40
N ASN A 66 2.39 8.61 -1.42
CA ASN A 66 2.90 7.32 -1.89
C ASN A 66 4.03 6.77 -1.03
N THR A 67 4.47 5.57 -1.35
CA THR A 67 5.58 4.88 -0.69
C THR A 67 6.80 5.79 -0.47
N GLN A 68 7.23 6.56 -1.49
CA GLN A 68 8.39 7.43 -1.36
C GLN A 68 8.15 8.62 -0.42
N HIS A 69 6.97 9.23 -0.48
CA HIS A 69 6.58 10.30 0.43
C HIS A 69 6.69 9.86 1.88
N HIS A 70 6.18 8.65 2.22
CA HIS A 70 6.22 8.15 3.60
C HIS A 70 7.59 7.65 4.04
N ILE A 71 8.46 7.20 3.11
CA ILE A 71 9.89 6.97 3.42
C ILE A 71 10.55 8.28 3.85
N ASN A 72 10.37 9.35 3.07
CA ASN A 72 10.97 10.65 3.38
C ASN A 72 10.41 11.21 4.69
N LYS A 73 9.10 11.12 4.90
CA LYS A 73 8.43 11.56 6.12
C LYS A 73 8.93 10.80 7.35
N TYR A 74 9.05 9.48 7.26
CA TYR A 74 9.57 8.64 8.35
C TYR A 74 10.96 9.07 8.79
N SER A 75 11.85 9.39 7.85
CA SER A 75 13.22 9.84 8.15
C SER A 75 13.28 11.25 8.76
N SER A 76 12.24 12.07 8.58
CA SER A 76 12.18 13.46 9.09
C SER A 76 11.47 13.62 10.43
N LEU A 77 10.80 12.57 10.91
CA LEU A 77 10.13 12.51 12.21
C LEU A 77 11.09 11.97 13.28
#